data_AF-A0A814WWU1-F1
#
_entry.id   AF-A0A814WWU1-F1
#
_cell.length_a   1.000
_cell.length_b   1.000
_cell.length_c   1.000
_cell.angle_alpha   90.00
_cell.angle_beta   90.00
_cell.angle_gamma   90.00
#
_symmetry.space_group_name_H-M   'P 1'
#
loop_
_entity.id
_entity.type
_entity.pdbx_description
1 polymer ?
#
loop_
_entity_poly.entity_id
_entity_poly.type
_entity_poly.pdbx_seq_one_letter_code
_entity_poly.pdbx_strand_id
1 'polypeptide(L)'
;MSLKQFEKTIGKNETKGKEKDASSNITIRDQNIETVGNFNYLGCNIANDQTQAKEIEVRVGKASNAFNSLRRIVWYRKCISIQAKIRIFKVCILPVLLYGSEIWCLKAVEEQRLNTFYMKCFRTLLGVGRGDRMRNDLILELTGQPSLEKILRRNRRRWFGHFNRMNKEEDQSMLPKEVLFSSFADAKRPPHGVKLRWKDKITKDLTVCEIKSWRREVQDKEMWRKTINKEVKSTTVRSDAAHVIHVHKESAKKRRADERLLDCNKKMNNPSSTPTIINVDTTCSLCGRTFKSKRSMNIHKRVCIQKRSTTSSADTKANEMHQ
;
A
#
# COMPACT_ATOMS: atom_id res chain seq x y z
N MET A 1 -16.12 9.90 34.88
CA MET A 1 -15.03 8.92 35.11
C MET A 1 -13.97 9.00 34.02
N SER A 2 -12.74 9.35 34.41
CA SER A 2 -11.58 9.52 33.51
C SER A 2 -11.07 8.17 32.99
N LEU A 3 -10.27 8.19 31.91
CA LEU A 3 -9.59 6.99 31.36
C LEU A 3 -8.76 6.23 32.41
N LYS A 4 -8.30 6.92 33.46
CA LYS A 4 -7.55 6.34 34.59
C LYS A 4 -8.41 5.45 35.49
N GLN A 5 -9.73 5.68 35.57
CA GLN A 5 -10.62 4.82 36.36
C GLN A 5 -10.93 3.50 35.64
N PHE A 6 -10.89 3.48 34.31
CA PHE A 6 -11.18 2.28 33.50
C PHE A 6 -10.09 1.20 33.65
N GLU A 7 -8.84 1.64 33.86
CA GLU A 7 -7.70 0.77 34.18
C GLU A 7 -7.86 0.04 35.52
N LYS A 8 -8.63 0.60 36.47
CA LYS A 8 -8.89 -0.04 37.77
C LYS A 8 -9.98 -1.12 37.74
N THR A 9 -10.85 -1.11 36.71
CA THR A 9 -11.95 -2.07 36.57
C THR A 9 -11.61 -3.30 35.73
N ILE A 10 -10.45 -3.34 35.07
CA ILE A 10 -9.94 -4.53 34.41
C ILE A 10 -9.05 -5.22 35.44
N GLY A 11 -9.42 -6.43 35.85
CA GLY A 11 -8.66 -7.25 36.78
C GLY A 11 -7.20 -7.35 36.34
N LYS A 12 -6.29 -7.40 37.32
CA LYS A 12 -4.86 -7.66 37.10
C LYS A 12 -4.69 -9.10 36.57
N ASN A 13 -4.92 -9.30 35.28
CA ASN A 13 -4.51 -10.54 34.62
C ASN A 13 -3.02 -10.39 34.27
N GLU A 14 -2.19 -10.86 35.19
CA GLU A 14 -0.74 -10.84 35.10
C GLU A 14 -0.28 -11.86 34.06
N THR A 15 0.22 -11.38 32.92
CA THR A 15 1.07 -12.19 32.03
C THR A 15 2.45 -11.55 31.98
N LYS A 16 3.41 -12.19 32.65
CA LYS A 16 4.82 -11.80 32.73
C LYS A 16 5.44 -11.96 31.34
N GLY A 17 5.80 -10.84 30.70
CA GLY A 17 6.62 -10.84 29.49
C GLY A 17 8.08 -10.60 29.85
N LYS A 18 8.89 -11.66 29.89
CA LYS A 18 10.37 -11.53 29.95
C LYS A 18 10.94 -11.32 28.55
N GLU A 19 12.09 -10.64 28.53
CA GLU A 19 12.94 -10.38 27.37
C GLU A 19 13.44 -11.66 26.67
N LYS A 20 13.96 -11.42 25.47
CA LYS A 20 14.54 -12.34 24.47
C LYS A 20 15.16 -13.65 25.01
N ASP A 21 14.97 -14.67 24.18
CA ASP A 21 15.63 -15.99 24.14
C ASP A 21 15.07 -17.07 25.09
N ALA A 22 14.02 -17.73 24.61
CA ALA A 22 13.87 -19.18 24.63
C ALA A 22 12.70 -19.53 23.71
N SER A 23 12.83 -20.58 22.89
CA SER A 23 11.68 -21.27 22.31
C SER A 23 10.73 -21.63 23.44
N SER A 24 9.74 -20.78 23.68
CA SER A 24 8.69 -21.02 24.66
C SER A 24 7.86 -22.15 24.08
N ASN A 25 8.23 -23.39 24.42
CA ASN A 25 7.51 -24.58 23.98
C ASN A 25 6.14 -24.55 24.66
N ILE A 26 5.17 -23.91 23.99
CA ILE A 26 3.79 -23.92 24.42
C ILE A 26 3.24 -25.27 23.98
N THR A 27 2.92 -26.12 24.94
CA THR A 27 2.26 -27.39 24.69
C THR A 27 0.75 -27.25 24.91
N ILE A 28 -0.05 -27.67 23.93
CA ILE A 28 -1.50 -27.86 24.11
C ILE A 28 -1.78 -29.34 23.91
N ARG A 29 -2.36 -29.99 24.92
CA ARG A 29 -2.67 -31.43 24.89
C ARG A 29 -1.45 -32.27 24.48
N ASP A 30 -0.31 -31.98 25.12
CA ASP A 30 0.98 -32.64 24.90
C ASP A 30 1.59 -32.48 23.48
N GLN A 31 1.01 -31.62 22.63
CA GLN A 31 1.58 -31.24 21.34
C GLN A 31 2.28 -29.88 21.42
N ASN A 32 3.54 -29.81 20.98
CA ASN A 32 4.29 -28.57 20.91
C ASN A 32 3.78 -27.71 19.74
N ILE A 33 3.46 -26.45 20.01
CA ILE A 33 3.01 -25.50 18.99
C ILE A 33 4.21 -24.84 18.33
N GLU A 34 4.27 -24.91 17.01
CA GLU A 34 5.28 -24.22 16.23
C GLU A 34 5.19 -22.70 16.42
N THR A 35 6.32 -22.08 16.79
CA THR A 35 6.44 -20.62 16.86
C THR A 35 6.80 -20.08 15.48
N VAL A 36 5.83 -19.45 14.82
CA VAL A 36 6.02 -18.83 13.50
C VAL A 36 6.17 -17.31 13.60
N GLY A 37 6.99 -16.73 12.73
CA GLY A 37 7.18 -15.27 12.68
C GLY A 37 5.98 -14.50 12.13
N ASN A 38 5.21 -15.13 11.22
CA ASN A 38 3.96 -14.61 10.67
C ASN A 38 2.92 -15.72 10.64
N PHE A 39 1.73 -15.45 11.16
CA PHE A 39 0.63 -16.39 11.18
C PHE A 39 -0.60 -15.77 10.50
N ASN A 40 -1.22 -16.51 9.59
CA ASN A 40 -2.46 -16.07 8.95
C ASN A 40 -3.66 -16.66 9.69
N TYR A 41 -4.36 -15.81 10.44
CA TYR A 41 -5.55 -16.18 11.18
C TYR A 41 -6.79 -15.50 10.60
N LEU A 42 -7.78 -16.29 10.17
CA LEU A 42 -9.04 -15.79 9.56
C LEU A 42 -8.80 -14.76 8.44
N GLY A 43 -7.71 -14.97 7.69
CA GLY A 43 -7.30 -14.11 6.60
C GLY A 43 -6.52 -12.86 6.99
N CYS A 44 -6.28 -12.59 8.28
CA CYS A 44 -5.44 -11.52 8.82
C CYS A 44 -4.05 -12.04 9.17
N ASN A 45 -3.00 -11.33 8.75
CA ASN A 45 -1.62 -11.64 9.09
C ASN A 45 -1.24 -11.04 10.44
N ILE A 46 -0.91 -11.90 11.40
CA ILE A 46 -0.40 -11.55 12.72
C ILE A 46 1.11 -11.77 12.69
N ALA A 47 1.88 -10.70 12.91
CA ALA A 47 3.33 -10.74 12.93
C ALA A 47 3.86 -10.73 14.37
N ASN A 48 4.94 -11.49 14.63
CA ASN A 48 5.59 -11.54 15.95
C ASN A 48 6.20 -10.17 16.35
N ASP A 49 6.62 -9.37 15.38
CA ASP A 49 7.19 -8.04 15.62
C ASP A 49 6.15 -6.97 16.04
N GLN A 50 4.87 -7.36 16.16
CA GLN A 50 3.71 -6.50 16.47
C GLN A 50 3.51 -5.38 15.44
N THR A 51 4.08 -5.50 14.24
CA THR A 51 3.86 -4.55 13.15
C THR A 51 2.69 -4.98 12.28
N GLN A 52 2.07 -4.01 11.61
CA GLN A 52 0.97 -4.26 10.68
C GLN A 52 1.43 -4.13 9.22
N ALA A 53 2.72 -3.91 8.99
CA ALA A 53 3.29 -3.69 7.67
C ALA A 53 2.99 -4.85 6.72
N LYS A 54 3.14 -6.11 7.20
CA LYS A 54 2.86 -7.29 6.38
C LYS A 54 1.38 -7.45 6.06
N GLU A 55 0.50 -7.19 7.03
CA GLU A 55 -0.95 -7.21 6.80
C GLU A 55 -1.36 -6.17 5.75
N ILE A 56 -0.84 -4.95 5.86
CA ILE A 56 -1.13 -3.88 4.88
C ILE A 56 -0.61 -4.24 3.49
N GLU A 57 0.58 -4.82 3.40
CA GLU A 57 1.11 -5.32 2.14
C GLU A 57 0.18 -6.37 1.50
N VAL A 58 -0.25 -7.36 2.27
CA VAL A 58 -1.15 -8.42 1.79
C VAL A 58 -2.48 -7.84 1.33
N ARG A 59 -3.06 -6.89 2.08
CA ARG A 59 -4.33 -6.22 1.71
C ARG A 59 -4.23 -5.41 0.44
N VAL A 60 -3.17 -4.61 0.31
CA VAL A 60 -2.89 -3.85 -0.92
C VAL A 60 -2.67 -4.81 -2.10
N GLY A 61 -1.96 -5.92 -1.90
CA GLY A 61 -1.77 -6.96 -2.92
C GLY A 61 -3.10 -7.57 -3.38
N LYS A 62 -3.93 -8.04 -2.44
CA LYS A 62 -5.26 -8.62 -2.74
C LYS A 62 -6.17 -7.62 -3.45
N ALA A 63 -6.26 -6.39 -2.93
CA ALA A 63 -7.06 -5.33 -3.55
C ALA A 63 -6.53 -4.92 -4.93
N SER A 64 -5.21 -4.89 -5.11
CA SER A 64 -4.57 -4.61 -6.41
C SER A 64 -4.89 -5.70 -7.43
N ASN A 65 -4.85 -6.97 -7.05
CA ASN A 65 -5.21 -8.08 -7.93
C ASN A 65 -6.69 -8.02 -8.33
N ALA A 66 -7.59 -7.81 -7.36
CA ALA A 66 -9.01 -7.62 -7.63
C ALA A 66 -9.25 -6.41 -8.55
N PHE A 67 -8.57 -5.28 -8.30
CA PHE A 67 -8.68 -4.08 -9.12
C PHE A 67 -8.18 -4.32 -10.55
N ASN A 68 -7.05 -5.03 -10.71
CA ASN A 68 -6.48 -5.30 -12.02
C ASN A 68 -7.33 -6.28 -12.84
N SER A 69 -8.03 -7.22 -12.21
CA SER A 69 -8.94 -8.14 -12.91
C SER A 69 -10.06 -7.39 -13.67
N LEU A 70 -10.53 -6.27 -13.10
CA LEU A 70 -11.59 -5.43 -13.69
C LEU A 70 -11.07 -4.37 -14.66
N ARG A 71 -9.76 -4.32 -14.92
CA ARG A 71 -9.12 -3.20 -15.64
C ARG A 71 -9.58 -3.04 -17.08
N ARG A 72 -9.59 -4.13 -17.85
CA ARG A 72 -10.03 -4.12 -19.26
C ARG A 72 -11.55 -4.09 -19.39
N ILE A 73 -12.26 -4.74 -18.47
CA ILE A 73 -13.70 -4.96 -18.54
C ILE A 73 -14.47 -3.72 -18.07
N VAL A 74 -13.98 -3.04 -17.02
CA VAL A 74 -14.70 -1.94 -16.37
C VAL A 74 -13.94 -0.62 -16.50
N TRP A 75 -12.69 -0.56 -16.01
CA TRP A 75 -12.02 0.74 -15.82
C TRP A 75 -11.70 1.46 -17.13
N TYR A 76 -11.27 0.73 -18.16
CA TYR A 76 -10.89 1.29 -19.46
C TYR A 76 -12.03 1.41 -20.47
N ARG A 77 -13.22 0.88 -20.14
CA ARG A 77 -14.39 1.07 -21.00
C ARG A 77 -14.92 2.51 -20.86
N LYS A 78 -15.10 3.18 -22.00
CA LYS A 78 -15.62 4.55 -22.06
C LYS A 78 -17.15 4.61 -21.90
N CYS A 79 -17.86 3.54 -22.28
CA CYS A 79 -19.32 3.43 -22.16
C CYS A 79 -19.81 3.34 -20.71
N ILE A 80 -18.93 2.99 -19.76
CA ILE A 80 -19.29 2.91 -18.34
C ILE A 80 -19.05 4.27 -17.69
N SER A 81 -20.10 4.82 -17.08
CA SER A 81 -20.03 6.11 -16.39
C SER A 81 -19.08 6.09 -15.18
N ILE A 82 -18.51 7.25 -14.85
CA ILE A 82 -17.61 7.41 -13.69
C ILE A 82 -18.33 7.01 -12.39
N GLN A 83 -19.61 7.39 -12.25
CA GLN A 83 -20.43 7.04 -11.10
C GLN A 83 -20.58 5.52 -10.94
N ALA A 84 -20.81 4.78 -12.02
CA ALA A 84 -20.88 3.32 -11.99
C ALA A 84 -19.54 2.70 -11.62
N LYS A 85 -18.43 3.20 -12.18
CA LYS A 85 -17.07 2.75 -11.83
C LYS A 85 -16.77 2.92 -10.34
N ILE A 86 -17.12 4.08 -9.77
CA ILE A 86 -16.95 4.35 -8.34
C ILE A 86 -17.81 3.41 -7.49
N ARG A 87 -19.06 3.14 -7.90
CA ARG A 87 -19.93 2.18 -7.20
C ARG A 87 -19.31 0.78 -7.18
N ILE A 88 -18.82 0.29 -8.31
CA ILE A 88 -18.14 -1.01 -8.40
C ILE A 88 -16.89 -1.03 -7.51
N PHE A 89 -16.08 0.03 -7.54
CA PHE A 89 -14.91 0.14 -6.66
C PHE A 89 -15.28 0.05 -5.17
N LYS A 90 -16.33 0.77 -4.73
CA LYS A 90 -16.80 0.76 -3.34
C LYS A 90 -17.31 -0.61 -2.88
N VAL A 91 -17.89 -1.39 -3.79
CA VAL A 91 -18.47 -2.70 -3.47
C VAL A 91 -17.43 -3.81 -3.54
N CYS A 92 -16.60 -3.83 -4.59
CA CYS A 92 -15.72 -4.96 -4.86
C CYS A 92 -14.30 -4.79 -4.32
N ILE A 93 -13.77 -3.56 -4.31
CA ILE A 93 -12.34 -3.31 -4.07
C ILE A 93 -12.12 -2.76 -2.66
N LEU A 94 -12.93 -1.78 -2.27
CA LEU A 94 -12.77 -1.10 -0.98
C LEU A 94 -12.89 -2.07 0.22
N PRO A 95 -13.81 -3.05 0.25
CA PRO A 95 -13.88 -4.01 1.36
C PRO A 95 -12.65 -4.92 1.44
N VAL A 96 -12.10 -5.33 0.29
CA VAL A 96 -10.87 -6.14 0.23
C VAL A 96 -9.68 -5.37 0.79
N LEU A 97 -9.59 -4.09 0.46
CA LEU A 97 -8.53 -3.20 0.94
C LEU A 97 -8.63 -2.92 2.44
N LEU A 98 -9.85 -2.80 2.98
CA LEU A 98 -10.10 -2.33 4.34
C LEU A 98 -10.48 -3.43 5.34
N TYR A 99 -10.39 -4.70 4.95
CA TYR A 99 -10.67 -5.81 5.84
C TYR A 99 -9.75 -5.77 7.07
N GLY A 100 -10.32 -5.75 8.26
CA GLY A 100 -9.58 -5.66 9.53
C GLY A 100 -9.14 -4.26 9.92
N SER A 101 -9.51 -3.22 9.15
CA SER A 101 -9.13 -1.83 9.43
C SER A 101 -9.66 -1.27 10.76
N GLU A 102 -10.64 -1.94 11.36
CA GLU A 102 -11.19 -1.64 12.69
C GLU A 102 -10.14 -1.71 13.81
N ILE A 103 -9.15 -2.60 13.67
CA ILE A 103 -8.14 -2.88 14.69
C ILE A 103 -6.73 -2.39 14.31
N TRP A 104 -6.61 -1.70 13.17
CA TRP A 104 -5.31 -1.24 12.70
C TRP A 104 -4.76 -0.03 13.48
N CYS A 105 -3.50 -0.14 13.89
CA CYS A 105 -2.66 0.85 14.57
C CYS A 105 -1.57 1.36 13.61
N LEU A 106 -2.00 1.94 12.49
CA LEU A 106 -1.09 2.30 11.39
C LEU A 106 -0.12 3.42 11.75
N LYS A 107 1.14 3.20 11.37
CA LYS A 107 2.18 4.22 11.23
C LYS A 107 1.95 5.06 9.97
N ALA A 108 2.56 6.24 9.92
CA ALA A 108 2.43 7.16 8.79
C ALA A 108 2.83 6.52 7.44
N VAL A 109 3.87 5.68 7.42
CA VAL A 109 4.33 4.99 6.20
C VAL A 109 3.28 4.00 5.67
N GLU A 110 2.65 3.24 6.58
CA GLU A 110 1.63 2.24 6.24
C GLU A 110 0.35 2.92 5.76
N GLU A 111 -0.06 3.99 6.45
CA GLU A 111 -1.19 4.85 6.05
C GLU A 111 -0.96 5.48 4.67
N GLN A 112 0.26 5.95 4.40
CA GLN A 112 0.63 6.49 3.10
C GLN A 112 0.63 5.42 1.99
N ARG A 113 1.03 4.18 2.29
CA ARG A 113 0.97 3.05 1.34
C ARG A 113 -0.47 2.76 0.93
N LEU A 114 -1.38 2.69 1.89
CA LEU A 114 -2.81 2.53 1.64
C LEU A 114 -3.39 3.71 0.84
N ASN A 115 -3.07 4.94 1.24
CA ASN A 115 -3.55 6.15 0.55
C ASN A 115 -3.05 6.23 -0.90
N THR A 116 -1.80 5.83 -1.14
CA THR A 116 -1.22 5.78 -2.49
C THR A 116 -2.00 4.82 -3.39
N PHE A 117 -2.34 3.63 -2.89
CA PHE A 117 -3.17 2.68 -3.64
C PHE A 117 -4.58 3.21 -3.88
N TYR A 118 -5.22 3.79 -2.86
CA TYR A 118 -6.56 4.38 -2.95
C TYR A 118 -6.62 5.49 -4.01
N MET A 119 -5.66 6.41 -4.00
CA MET A 119 -5.55 7.49 -4.99
C MET A 119 -5.21 6.98 -6.40
N LYS A 120 -4.38 5.93 -6.51
CA LYS A 120 -4.08 5.29 -7.79
C LYS A 120 -5.34 4.69 -8.41
N CYS A 121 -6.22 4.08 -7.61
CA CYS A 121 -7.50 3.56 -8.07
C CYS A 121 -8.35 4.68 -8.67
N PHE A 122 -8.60 5.77 -7.93
CA PHE A 122 -9.43 6.87 -8.44
C PHE A 122 -8.86 7.54 -9.68
N ARG A 123 -7.54 7.77 -9.74
CA ARG A 123 -6.89 8.27 -10.96
C ARG A 123 -7.18 7.37 -12.16
N THR A 124 -7.14 6.06 -11.97
CA THR A 124 -7.47 5.09 -13.02
C THR A 124 -8.94 5.15 -13.40
N LEU A 125 -9.86 5.26 -12.43
CA LEU A 125 -11.30 5.35 -12.70
C LEU A 125 -11.67 6.62 -13.50
N LEU A 126 -11.01 7.74 -13.21
CA LEU A 126 -11.17 9.01 -13.91
C LEU A 126 -10.38 9.07 -15.23
N GLY A 127 -9.51 8.09 -15.49
CA GLY A 127 -8.62 8.09 -16.66
C GLY A 127 -7.61 9.25 -16.65
N VAL A 128 -7.13 9.62 -15.46
CA VAL A 128 -6.17 10.70 -15.22
C VAL A 128 -4.79 10.11 -14.92
N GLY A 129 -3.77 10.61 -15.62
CA GLY A 129 -2.38 10.21 -15.43
C GLY A 129 -1.64 11.09 -14.42
N ARG A 130 -0.41 10.69 -14.05
CA ARG A 130 0.47 11.52 -13.21
C ARG A 130 0.85 12.84 -13.89
N GLY A 131 1.02 12.81 -15.21
CA GLY A 131 1.38 13.98 -16.01
C GLY A 131 0.31 15.07 -16.07
N ASP A 132 -0.92 14.76 -15.69
CA ASP A 132 -2.03 15.72 -15.68
C ASP A 132 -1.98 16.67 -14.47
N ARG A 133 -1.08 16.39 -13.51
CA ARG A 133 -0.78 17.20 -12.30
C ARG A 133 -2.01 17.58 -11.49
N MET A 134 -3.05 16.74 -11.48
CA MET A 134 -4.22 16.92 -10.63
C MET A 134 -3.88 16.56 -9.17
N ARG A 135 -4.22 17.49 -8.26
CA ARG A 135 -4.06 17.32 -6.82
C ARG A 135 -5.00 16.22 -6.28
N ASN A 136 -4.63 15.58 -5.18
CA ASN A 136 -5.37 14.45 -4.60
C ASN A 136 -6.73 14.87 -4.02
N ASP A 137 -6.79 16.05 -3.39
CA ASP A 137 -8.01 16.68 -2.87
C ASP A 137 -9.04 16.89 -3.98
N LEU A 138 -8.62 17.48 -5.11
CA LEU A 138 -9.50 17.66 -6.26
C LEU A 138 -10.04 16.32 -6.78
N ILE A 139 -9.23 15.26 -6.82
CA ILE A 139 -9.68 13.93 -7.24
C ILE A 139 -10.76 13.38 -6.29
N LEU A 140 -10.63 13.59 -4.99
CA LEU A 140 -11.63 13.18 -4.01
C LEU A 140 -12.93 13.98 -4.18
N GLU A 141 -12.84 15.29 -4.38
CA GLU A 141 -13.99 16.17 -4.65
C GLU A 141 -14.74 15.74 -5.91
N LEU A 142 -14.02 15.48 -7.00
CA LEU A 142 -14.61 15.02 -8.26
C LEU A 142 -15.35 13.70 -8.11
N THR A 143 -14.79 12.76 -7.34
CA THR A 143 -15.39 11.44 -7.10
C THR A 143 -16.46 11.44 -6.01
N GLY A 144 -16.60 12.54 -5.26
CA GLY A 144 -17.45 12.63 -4.07
C GLY A 144 -17.07 11.65 -2.96
N GLN A 145 -15.83 11.15 -2.96
CA GLN A 145 -15.39 10.13 -2.00
C GLN A 145 -14.65 10.75 -0.81
N PRO A 146 -14.84 10.22 0.41
CA PRO A 146 -14.07 10.66 1.57
C PRO A 146 -12.60 10.24 1.42
N SER A 147 -11.71 10.97 2.11
CA SER A 147 -10.32 10.56 2.25
C SER A 147 -10.23 9.21 2.98
N LEU A 148 -9.18 8.45 2.66
CA LEU A 148 -9.00 7.13 3.26
C LEU A 148 -8.88 7.19 4.78
N GLU A 149 -8.20 8.22 5.29
CA GLU A 149 -8.06 8.48 6.73
C GLU A 149 -9.44 8.59 7.42
N LYS A 150 -10.39 9.33 6.82
CA LYS A 150 -11.75 9.47 7.37
C LYS A 150 -12.46 8.11 7.43
N ILE A 151 -12.28 7.25 6.41
CA ILE A 151 -12.85 5.90 6.40
C ILE A 151 -12.24 5.03 7.50
N LEU A 152 -10.92 5.02 7.62
CA LEU A 152 -10.20 4.25 8.64
C LEU A 152 -10.63 4.67 10.05
N ARG A 153 -10.70 5.99 10.29
CA ARG A 153 -11.16 6.58 11.55
C ARG A 153 -12.58 6.15 11.89
N ARG A 154 -13.48 6.17 10.90
CA ARG A 154 -14.87 5.72 11.08
C ARG A 154 -14.96 4.23 11.38
N ASN A 155 -14.14 3.38 10.76
CA ASN A 155 -14.13 1.94 11.04
C ASN A 155 -13.64 1.65 12.47
N ARG A 156 -12.56 2.29 12.93
CA ARG A 156 -12.09 2.18 14.33
C ARG A 156 -13.14 2.65 15.33
N ARG A 157 -13.80 3.79 15.08
CA ARG A 157 -14.91 4.28 15.93
C ARG A 157 -16.14 3.37 15.90
N ARG A 158 -16.45 2.75 14.76
CA ARG A 158 -17.53 1.75 14.66
C ARG A 158 -17.26 0.58 15.60
N TRP A 159 -16.05 0.04 15.58
CA TRP A 159 -15.62 -1.04 16.45
C TRP A 159 -15.58 -0.63 17.93
N PHE A 160 -15.04 0.55 18.22
CA PHE A 160 -15.05 1.13 19.56
C PHE A 160 -16.46 1.23 20.15
N GLY A 161 -17.45 1.64 19.34
CA GLY A 161 -18.84 1.66 19.80
C GLY A 161 -19.37 0.26 20.10
N HIS A 162 -19.07 -0.72 19.25
CA HIS A 162 -19.51 -2.09 19.44
C HIS A 162 -18.95 -2.71 20.72
N PHE A 163 -17.63 -2.59 20.91
CA PHE A 163 -16.94 -2.95 22.15
C PHE A 163 -17.65 -2.43 23.39
N ASN A 164 -17.96 -1.13 23.44
CA ASN A 164 -18.48 -0.50 24.66
C ASN A 164 -19.92 -0.91 24.98
N ARG A 165 -20.62 -1.49 24.00
CA ARG A 165 -21.95 -2.09 24.15
C ARG A 165 -21.93 -3.61 24.35
N MET A 166 -20.78 -4.28 24.26
CA MET A 166 -20.68 -5.67 24.68
C MET A 166 -20.93 -5.74 26.19
N ASN A 167 -21.99 -6.45 26.60
CA ASN A 167 -22.45 -6.59 27.97
C ASN A 167 -21.45 -7.37 28.84
N LYS A 168 -21.55 -7.23 30.16
CA LYS A 168 -20.76 -7.94 31.17
C LYS A 168 -21.39 -9.27 31.62
N GLU A 169 -22.66 -9.48 31.32
CA GLU A 169 -23.52 -10.45 32.02
C GLU A 169 -23.64 -11.81 31.32
N GLU A 170 -23.26 -11.92 30.05
CA GLU A 170 -23.18 -13.20 29.37
C GLU A 170 -21.73 -13.63 29.32
N ASP A 171 -21.47 -14.89 29.66
CA ASP A 171 -20.22 -15.66 29.86
C ASP A 171 -19.10 -15.52 28.79
N GLN A 172 -19.23 -14.58 27.87
CA GLN A 172 -18.18 -14.16 26.96
C GLN A 172 -17.25 -13.15 27.63
N SER A 173 -16.17 -13.71 28.15
CA SER A 173 -14.94 -13.02 28.53
C SER A 173 -14.70 -11.71 27.74
N MET A 174 -14.40 -10.64 28.47
CA MET A 174 -14.07 -9.31 27.96
C MET A 174 -12.75 -9.28 27.18
N LEU A 175 -12.31 -10.39 26.57
CA LEU A 175 -11.00 -10.55 25.94
C LEU A 175 -10.70 -9.46 24.92
N PRO A 176 -11.62 -9.02 24.03
CA PRO A 176 -11.33 -7.90 23.15
C PRO A 176 -11.08 -6.59 23.92
N LYS A 177 -11.76 -6.40 25.06
CA LYS A 177 -11.52 -5.27 25.98
C LYS A 177 -10.19 -5.33 26.67
N GLU A 178 -9.89 -6.48 27.21
CA GLU A 178 -8.65 -6.72 27.91
C GLU A 178 -7.48 -6.62 26.94
N VAL A 179 -7.52 -7.27 25.78
CA VAL A 179 -6.43 -7.23 24.80
C VAL A 179 -6.17 -5.82 24.25
N LEU A 180 -7.22 -5.04 23.94
CA LEU A 180 -7.04 -3.71 23.32
C LEU A 180 -6.66 -2.61 24.31
N PHE A 181 -6.99 -2.78 25.60
CA PHE A 181 -6.73 -1.78 26.65
C PHE A 181 -5.71 -2.24 27.70
N SER A 182 -5.24 -3.49 27.66
CA SER A 182 -4.21 -3.98 28.55
C SER A 182 -2.88 -3.28 28.32
N SER A 183 -2.09 -3.27 29.38
CA SER A 183 -0.69 -2.88 29.35
C SER A 183 0.08 -3.93 30.14
N PHE A 184 1.23 -4.37 29.63
CA PHE A 184 2.13 -5.22 30.41
C PHE A 184 2.62 -4.43 31.62
N ALA A 185 2.49 -5.01 32.82
CA ALA A 185 2.74 -4.33 34.10
C ALA A 185 4.20 -3.90 34.30
N ASP A 186 5.16 -4.71 33.84
CA ASP A 186 6.59 -4.51 34.08
C ASP A 186 7.35 -3.85 32.93
N ALA A 187 6.67 -3.54 31.82
CA ALA A 187 7.29 -2.94 30.65
C ALA A 187 7.36 -1.40 30.79
N LYS A 188 8.49 -0.86 31.27
CA LYS A 188 8.78 0.59 31.16
C LYS A 188 8.79 0.99 29.68
N ARG A 189 8.01 2.01 29.33
CA ARG A 189 7.86 2.48 27.95
C ARG A 189 9.16 3.14 27.49
N PRO A 190 9.76 2.72 26.36
CA PRO A 190 10.89 3.44 25.79
C PRO A 190 10.47 4.87 25.43
N PRO A 191 11.30 5.90 25.74
CA PRO A 191 10.97 7.30 25.48
C PRO A 191 10.86 7.65 23.98
N HIS A 192 11.48 6.86 23.09
CA HIS A 192 11.51 7.11 21.64
C HIS A 192 11.12 5.87 20.82
N GLY A 193 10.55 6.06 19.62
CA GLY A 193 10.26 4.97 18.67
C GLY A 193 9.03 4.11 19.00
N VAL A 194 8.06 4.66 19.75
CA VAL A 194 6.97 3.87 20.33
C VAL A 194 6.07 3.20 19.29
N LYS A 195 5.83 1.89 19.44
CA LYS A 195 4.75 1.17 18.76
C LYS A 195 3.39 1.76 19.14
N LEU A 196 2.56 2.06 18.15
CA LEU A 196 1.24 2.68 18.36
C LEU A 196 0.28 1.67 19.00
N ARG A 197 -0.34 2.05 20.13
CA ARG A 197 -1.42 1.26 20.72
C ARG A 197 -2.76 1.62 20.08
N TRP A 198 -3.68 0.67 20.06
CA TRP A 198 -5.02 0.92 19.55
C TRP A 198 -5.76 1.96 20.40
N LYS A 199 -5.64 1.89 21.73
CA LYS A 199 -6.11 2.91 22.69
C LYS A 199 -5.63 4.32 22.36
N ASP A 200 -4.35 4.48 22.04
CA ASP A 200 -3.76 5.79 21.70
C ASP A 200 -4.36 6.32 20.38
N LYS A 201 -4.50 5.44 19.38
CA LYS A 201 -5.07 5.81 18.07
C LYS A 201 -6.55 6.19 18.18
N ILE A 202 -7.36 5.42 18.90
CA ILE A 202 -8.79 5.73 19.07
C ILE A 202 -9.00 7.01 19.90
N THR A 203 -8.16 7.25 20.91
CA THR A 203 -8.21 8.50 21.69
C THR A 203 -7.93 9.70 20.79
N LYS A 204 -6.90 9.61 19.92
CA LYS A 204 -6.61 10.63 18.90
C LYS A 204 -7.78 10.81 17.92
N ASP A 205 -8.42 9.73 17.50
CA ASP A 205 -9.57 9.81 16.61
C ASP A 205 -10.78 10.50 17.25
N LEU A 206 -11.04 10.26 18.54
CA LEU A 206 -12.11 10.91 19.29
C LEU A 206 -11.83 12.40 19.50
N THR A 207 -10.57 12.79 19.76
CA THR A 207 -10.19 14.19 19.92
C THR A 207 -10.30 14.97 18.61
N VAL A 208 -9.82 14.41 17.50
CA VAL A 208 -9.90 15.04 16.18
C VAL A 208 -11.35 15.25 15.73
N CYS A 209 -12.26 14.36 16.15
CA CYS A 209 -13.68 14.48 15.84
C CYS A 209 -14.49 15.20 16.93
N GLU A 210 -13.82 15.77 17.94
CA GLU A 210 -14.41 16.56 19.02
C GLU A 210 -15.50 15.84 19.83
N ILE A 211 -15.45 14.50 19.90
CA ILE A 211 -16.45 13.69 20.60
C ILE A 211 -16.09 13.60 22.09
N LYS A 212 -16.57 14.57 22.88
CA LYS A 212 -16.33 14.62 24.34
C LYS A 212 -17.22 13.64 25.12
N SER A 213 -18.48 13.49 24.71
CA SER A 213 -19.52 12.73 25.43
C SER A 213 -19.74 11.31 24.90
N TRP A 214 -18.69 10.70 24.32
CA TRP A 214 -18.78 9.39 23.68
C TRP A 214 -19.38 8.30 24.58
N ARG A 215 -19.22 8.36 25.92
CA ARG A 215 -19.76 7.35 26.83
C ARG A 215 -21.29 7.25 26.78
N ARG A 216 -21.98 8.38 26.63
CA ARG A 216 -23.45 8.42 26.52
C ARG A 216 -23.87 8.10 25.09
N GLU A 217 -23.22 8.74 24.12
CA GLU A 217 -23.52 8.56 22.69
C GLU A 217 -23.33 7.13 22.20
N VAL A 218 -22.36 6.39 22.77
CA VAL A 218 -22.08 5.02 22.34
C VAL A 218 -23.18 4.04 22.79
N GLN A 219 -23.90 4.30 23.87
CA GLN A 219 -24.97 3.39 24.31
C GLN A 219 -26.14 3.41 23.32
N ASP A 220 -26.49 4.58 22.80
CA ASP A 220 -27.43 4.71 21.69
C ASP A 220 -26.75 4.32 20.36
N LYS A 221 -27.11 3.14 19.85
CA LYS A 221 -26.59 2.60 18.59
C LYS A 221 -26.88 3.52 17.40
N GLU A 222 -28.04 4.17 17.36
CA GLU A 222 -28.45 5.01 16.25
C GLU A 222 -27.75 6.36 16.30
N MET A 223 -27.71 6.99 17.47
CA MET A 223 -26.97 8.24 17.68
C MET A 223 -25.48 8.04 17.37
N TRP A 224 -24.86 6.97 17.89
CA TRP A 224 -23.47 6.65 17.56
C TRP A 224 -23.26 6.48 16.06
N ARG A 225 -24.16 5.76 15.38
CA ARG A 225 -24.08 5.54 13.93
C ARG A 225 -24.20 6.86 13.16
N LYS A 226 -25.07 7.78 13.59
CA LYS A 226 -25.19 9.12 12.99
C LYS A 226 -23.90 9.92 13.18
N THR A 227 -23.35 9.96 14.40
CA THR A 227 -22.10 10.67 14.73
C THR A 227 -20.92 10.17 13.88
N ILE A 228 -20.66 8.87 13.84
CA ILE A 228 -19.48 8.33 13.13
C ILE A 228 -19.57 8.45 11.61
N ASN A 229 -20.79 8.49 11.04
CA ASN A 229 -20.96 8.57 9.59
C ASN A 229 -20.99 10.02 9.07
N LYS A 230 -21.10 11.03 9.96
CA LYS A 230 -21.15 12.46 9.58
C LYS A 230 -20.01 12.86 8.64
N GLU A 231 -18.78 12.41 8.91
CA GLU A 231 -17.57 12.77 8.15
C GLU A 231 -17.31 11.93 6.90
N VAL A 232 -17.99 10.78 6.77
CA VAL A 232 -17.73 9.78 5.72
C VAL A 232 -18.88 9.72 4.70
N LYS A 233 -19.83 10.66 4.77
CA LYS A 233 -20.89 10.79 3.78
C LYS A 233 -20.24 11.01 2.41
N SER A 234 -20.37 10.01 1.53
CA SER A 234 -19.96 10.15 0.14
C SER A 234 -21.02 10.96 -0.60
N THR A 235 -20.59 12.03 -1.25
CA THR A 235 -21.43 12.83 -2.14
C THR A 235 -21.53 12.14 -3.50
N THR A 236 -22.51 12.55 -4.30
CA THR A 236 -22.56 12.21 -5.72
C THR A 236 -21.31 12.71 -6.44
N VAL A 237 -20.94 12.03 -7.53
CA VAL A 237 -19.89 12.53 -8.43
C VAL A 237 -20.28 13.92 -8.94
N ARG A 238 -19.29 14.82 -8.99
CA ARG A 238 -19.50 16.20 -9.46
C ARG A 238 -19.98 16.19 -10.92
N SER A 239 -21.02 16.95 -11.22
CA SER A 239 -21.63 16.99 -12.57
C SER A 239 -20.67 17.48 -13.64
N ASP A 240 -19.83 18.46 -13.31
CA ASP A 240 -18.79 19.08 -14.14
C ASP A 240 -17.47 18.29 -14.16
N ALA A 241 -17.42 17.08 -13.57
CA ALA A 241 -16.16 16.34 -13.42
C ALA A 241 -15.47 16.06 -14.77
N ALA A 242 -16.25 15.78 -15.82
CA ALA A 242 -15.72 15.57 -17.16
C ALA A 242 -15.05 16.84 -17.72
N HIS A 243 -15.65 18.01 -17.50
CA HIS A 243 -15.09 19.29 -17.97
C HIS A 243 -13.77 19.60 -17.26
N VAL A 244 -13.71 19.45 -15.94
CA VAL A 244 -12.47 19.72 -15.18
C VAL A 244 -11.36 18.76 -15.56
N ILE A 245 -11.66 17.47 -15.76
CA ILE A 245 -10.68 16.51 -16.26
C ILE A 245 -10.19 16.91 -17.66
N HIS A 246 -11.07 17.37 -18.53
CA HIS A 246 -10.71 17.83 -19.88
C HIS A 246 -9.75 19.02 -19.82
N VAL A 247 -10.06 20.06 -19.03
CA VAL A 247 -9.20 21.24 -18.85
C VAL A 247 -7.79 20.83 -18.40
N HIS A 248 -7.68 19.98 -17.36
CA HIS A 248 -6.38 19.50 -16.89
C HIS A 248 -5.61 18.69 -17.96
N LYS A 249 -6.32 17.91 -18.77
CA LYS A 249 -5.70 17.16 -19.88
C LYS A 249 -5.17 18.07 -20.98
N GLU A 250 -5.91 19.11 -21.34
CA GLU A 250 -5.46 20.11 -22.32
C GLU A 250 -4.25 20.88 -21.81
N SER A 251 -4.28 21.36 -20.55
CA SER A 251 -3.11 21.98 -19.92
C SER A 251 -1.90 21.04 -19.89
N ALA A 252 -2.13 19.74 -19.69
CA ALA A 252 -1.06 18.74 -19.71
C ALA A 252 -0.51 18.47 -21.12
N LYS A 253 -1.35 18.51 -22.15
CA LYS A 253 -0.89 18.42 -23.55
C LYS A 253 -0.03 19.63 -23.91
N LYS A 254 -0.50 20.84 -23.59
CA LYS A 254 0.24 22.09 -23.83
C LYS A 254 1.62 22.05 -23.18
N ARG A 255 1.70 21.72 -21.89
CA ARG A 255 2.99 21.59 -21.19
C ARG A 255 3.94 20.57 -21.84
N ARG A 256 3.43 19.41 -22.28
CA ARG A 256 4.25 18.40 -22.97
C ARG A 256 4.76 18.91 -24.32
N ALA A 257 3.99 19.75 -25.02
CA ALA A 257 4.45 20.38 -26.25
C ALA A 257 5.53 21.44 -25.96
N ASP A 258 5.32 22.28 -24.94
CA ASP A 258 6.29 23.30 -24.53
C ASP A 258 7.61 22.67 -24.05
N GLU A 259 7.55 21.60 -23.24
CA GLU A 259 8.73 20.83 -22.81
C GLU A 259 9.48 20.23 -24.02
N ARG A 260 8.77 19.71 -25.03
CA ARG A 260 9.41 19.22 -26.27
C ARG A 260 10.07 20.33 -27.07
N LEU A 261 9.45 21.49 -27.18
CA LEU A 261 10.01 22.64 -27.89
C LEU A 261 11.27 23.15 -27.19
N LEU A 262 11.26 23.23 -25.86
CA LEU A 262 12.43 23.59 -25.05
C LEU A 262 13.57 22.57 -25.23
N ASP A 263 13.26 21.27 -25.26
CA ASP A 263 14.26 20.23 -25.51
C ASP A 263 14.83 20.29 -26.93
N CYS A 264 14.00 20.57 -27.95
CA CYS A 264 14.44 20.81 -29.31
C CYS A 264 15.35 22.03 -29.40
N ASN A 265 14.96 23.16 -28.83
CA ASN A 265 15.75 24.39 -28.84
C ASN A 265 17.08 24.22 -28.09
N LYS A 266 17.10 23.50 -26.96
CA LYS A 266 18.35 23.15 -26.27
C LYS A 266 19.30 22.32 -27.13
N LYS A 267 18.77 21.37 -27.92
CA LYS A 267 19.58 20.57 -28.85
C LYS A 267 20.14 21.40 -30.00
N MET A 268 19.39 22.38 -30.51
CA MET A 268 19.85 23.27 -31.57
C MET A 268 20.88 24.29 -31.05
N ASN A 269 20.69 24.81 -29.83
CA ASN A 269 21.55 25.85 -29.23
C ASN A 269 22.80 25.29 -28.51
N ASN A 270 22.94 23.97 -28.39
CA ASN A 270 24.10 23.33 -27.76
C ASN A 270 24.59 22.14 -28.62
N PRO A 271 25.18 22.41 -29.81
CA PRO A 271 25.66 21.36 -30.72
C PRO A 271 26.85 20.56 -30.15
N SER A 272 27.44 20.96 -29.03
CA SER A 272 28.65 20.37 -28.41
C SER A 272 28.44 19.00 -27.73
N SER A 273 27.31 18.34 -27.97
CA SER A 273 27.13 16.92 -27.66
C SER A 273 26.50 16.15 -28.82
N THR A 274 26.77 16.55 -30.06
CA THR A 274 26.98 15.52 -31.07
C THR A 274 28.16 14.69 -30.59
N PRO A 275 28.03 13.37 -30.36
CA PRO A 275 29.23 12.55 -30.30
C PRO A 275 29.93 12.79 -31.63
N THR A 276 31.10 13.42 -31.61
CA THR A 276 32.00 13.38 -32.75
C THR A 276 32.14 11.91 -33.06
N ILE A 277 31.43 11.43 -34.09
CA ILE A 277 31.69 10.11 -34.64
C ILE A 277 33.03 10.30 -35.33
N ILE A 278 34.11 10.26 -34.53
CA ILE A 278 35.38 9.84 -35.06
C ILE A 278 35.06 8.42 -35.52
N ASN A 279 34.85 8.26 -36.83
CA ASN A 279 34.80 6.94 -37.47
C ASN A 279 36.20 6.35 -37.33
N VAL A 280 36.54 5.91 -36.11
CA VAL A 280 37.67 5.03 -35.89
C VAL A 280 37.15 3.66 -36.27
N ASP A 281 37.39 3.27 -37.51
CA ASP A 281 37.14 1.92 -37.97
C ASP A 281 37.81 0.97 -36.98
N THR A 282 36.98 0.29 -36.19
CA THR A 282 37.48 -0.54 -35.10
C THR A 282 37.59 -1.96 -35.63
N THR A 283 38.80 -2.52 -35.63
CA THR A 283 39.05 -3.88 -36.12
C THR A 283 38.84 -4.90 -35.01
N CYS A 284 38.25 -6.05 -35.37
CA CYS A 284 38.18 -7.18 -34.46
C CYS A 284 39.56 -7.85 -34.37
N SER A 285 40.15 -7.89 -33.17
CA SER A 285 41.46 -8.52 -32.94
C SER A 285 41.49 -10.04 -33.20
N LEU A 286 40.34 -10.70 -33.34
CA LEU A 286 40.23 -12.14 -33.55
C LEU A 286 40.12 -12.57 -35.01
N CYS A 287 39.56 -11.70 -35.88
CA CYS A 287 39.27 -12.04 -37.28
C CYS A 287 39.64 -10.91 -38.28
N GLY A 288 40.17 -9.79 -37.80
CA GLY A 288 40.62 -8.66 -38.62
C GLY A 288 39.52 -7.78 -39.23
N ARG A 289 38.24 -8.14 -39.10
CA ARG A 289 37.14 -7.37 -39.73
C ARG A 289 37.01 -5.97 -39.13
N THR A 290 36.89 -4.95 -39.99
CA THR A 290 36.66 -3.55 -39.63
C THR A 290 35.17 -3.28 -39.40
N PHE A 291 34.86 -2.47 -38.38
CA PHE A 291 33.49 -2.07 -38.06
C PHE A 291 33.40 -0.57 -37.84
N LYS A 292 32.36 0.02 -38.42
CA LYS A 292 32.06 1.47 -38.31
C LYS A 292 31.62 1.92 -36.92
N SER A 293 31.36 0.99 -35.99
CA SER A 293 31.03 1.33 -34.59
C SER A 293 31.52 0.28 -33.60
N LYS A 294 31.95 0.74 -32.41
CA LYS A 294 32.32 -0.15 -31.28
C LYS A 294 31.17 -1.08 -30.86
N ARG A 295 29.92 -0.65 -30.99
CA ARG A 295 28.74 -1.47 -30.63
C ARG A 295 28.61 -2.66 -31.59
N SER A 296 28.70 -2.42 -32.90
CA SER A 296 28.66 -3.49 -33.91
C SER A 296 29.84 -4.44 -33.78
N MET A 297 31.05 -3.91 -33.54
CA MET A 297 32.24 -4.72 -33.25
C MET A 297 32.05 -5.61 -32.02
N ASN A 298 31.49 -5.09 -30.92
CA ASN A 298 31.26 -5.85 -29.69
C ASN A 298 30.21 -6.96 -29.85
N ILE A 299 29.15 -6.70 -30.63
CA ILE A 299 28.16 -7.73 -30.98
C ILE A 299 28.84 -8.83 -31.81
N HIS A 300 29.63 -8.46 -32.81
CA HIS A 300 30.39 -9.42 -33.62
C HIS A 300 31.40 -10.21 -32.80
N LYS A 301 32.14 -9.57 -31.88
CA LYS A 301 33.18 -10.20 -31.06
C LYS A 301 32.62 -11.38 -30.25
N ARG A 302 31.38 -11.29 -29.74
CA ARG A 302 30.72 -12.39 -29.01
C ARG A 302 30.51 -13.63 -29.88
N VAL A 303 30.03 -13.42 -31.11
CA VAL A 303 29.84 -14.51 -32.09
C VAL A 303 31.19 -15.05 -32.58
N CYS A 304 32.18 -14.17 -32.76
CA CYS A 304 33.52 -14.55 -33.22
C CYS A 304 34.26 -15.42 -32.21
N ILE A 305 34.11 -15.14 -30.91
CA ILE A 305 34.66 -15.97 -29.83
C ILE A 305 34.04 -17.37 -29.87
N GLN A 306 32.70 -17.46 -29.98
CA GLN A 306 31.99 -18.74 -30.02
C GLN A 306 32.40 -19.61 -31.21
N LYS A 307 32.63 -19.02 -32.40
CA LYS A 307 33.10 -19.76 -33.58
C LYS A 307 34.54 -20.28 -33.44
N ARG A 308 35.44 -19.54 -32.78
CA ARG A 308 36.82 -19.98 -32.54
C ARG A 308 36.90 -21.09 -31.49
N SER A 309 36.05 -21.04 -30.46
CA SER A 309 35.96 -22.11 -29.46
C SER A 309 35.41 -23.42 -30.04
N THR A 310 34.51 -23.35 -31.03
CA THR A 310 34.01 -24.55 -31.71
C THR A 310 35.04 -25.16 -32.66
N THR A 311 35.90 -24.35 -33.30
CA THR A 311 36.96 -24.89 -34.16
C THR A 311 38.09 -25.52 -33.33
N SER A 312 38.50 -24.92 -32.21
CA SER A 312 39.53 -25.57 -31.35
C SER A 312 39.02 -26.85 -30.69
N SER A 313 37.73 -26.93 -30.33
CA SER A 313 37.14 -28.16 -29.81
C SER A 313 36.96 -29.25 -30.88
N ALA A 314 36.84 -28.89 -32.16
CA ALA A 314 36.78 -29.84 -33.27
C ALA A 314 38.17 -30.40 -33.60
N ASP A 315 39.21 -29.56 -33.57
CA ASP A 315 40.60 -29.97 -33.80
C ASP A 315 41.14 -30.86 -32.67
N THR A 316 40.70 -30.64 -31.42
CA THR A 316 41.09 -31.51 -30.28
C THR A 316 40.44 -32.90 -30.39
N LYS A 317 39.18 -32.99 -30.85
CA LYS A 317 38.48 -34.27 -31.05
C LYS A 317 38.97 -35.06 -32.26
N ALA A 318 39.53 -34.39 -33.27
CA ALA A 318 40.14 -35.07 -34.42
C ALA A 318 41.49 -35.73 -34.07
N ASN A 319 42.23 -35.19 -33.10
CA ASN A 319 43.49 -35.78 -32.63
C ASN A 319 43.32 -36.95 -31.63
N GLU A 320 42.16 -37.07 -30.97
CA GLU A 320 41.84 -38.21 -30.08
C GLU A 320 41.25 -39.43 -30.84
N MET A 321 40.93 -39.30 -32.13
CA MET A 321 40.47 -40.42 -32.98
C MET A 321 41.59 -41.08 -33.80
N HIS A 322 42.84 -40.64 -33.65
CA HIS A 322 44.02 -41.18 -34.35
C HIS A 322 45.12 -41.72 -33.40
N GLN A 323 44.77 -42.07 -32.16
CA GLN A 323 45.54 -42.98 -31.28
C GLN A 323 44.71 -44.22 -30.98
#